data_AF-A0A7D6V877-F1
#
_entry.id   AF-A0A7D6V877-F1
#
_cell.length_a   1.000
_cell.length_b   1.000
_cell.length_c   1.000
_cell.angle_alpha   90.00
_cell.angle_beta   90.00
_cell.angle_gamma   90.00
#
_symmetry.space_group_name_H-M   'P 1'
#
loop_
_entity.id
_entity.type
_entity.pdbx_description
1 polymer ?
#
loop_
_entity_poly.entity_id
_entity_poly.type
_entity_poly.pdbx_seq_one_letter_code
_entity_poly.pdbx_strand_id
1 'polypeptide(L)'
;MSETVAQPDSQPAAAPIKDASTVMLVRDGVNGPEVFLQRRVSGMAFAAGMTVFPGGGVDLSDASADLDWAGPEPAWWAERFGTDGPRAQALVCAAVRETFEECGVLLAGPTADTVVSDTSVYAEARGQLERRELSFAAFLTRENLVLRADLLRPWANWITPAIEQRRYDTRFFVAVLPEGQLADGATSEADVVTWCTPAEAITRWKDGLDVLLPPTWSQLDALGEFASTADILAATPVIEPIMPVYDKAGGKPTLAFDGADRYFADLPDGSRLLGSQRPN
;
A
#
# COMPACT_ATOMS: atom_id res chain seq x y z
N MET A 1 -52.14 21.76 20.82
CA MET A 1 -50.93 21.55 21.65
C MET A 1 -50.76 20.04 21.77
N SER A 2 -49.77 19.37 21.22
CA SER A 2 -48.62 19.74 20.39
C SER A 2 -48.36 18.52 19.49
N GLU A 3 -48.12 18.74 18.21
CA GLU A 3 -47.63 17.71 17.30
C GLU A 3 -46.14 17.46 17.61
N THR A 4 -45.81 16.23 17.98
CA THR A 4 -44.42 15.78 18.08
C THR A 4 -43.90 15.56 16.67
N VAL A 5 -43.12 16.51 16.17
CA VAL A 5 -42.34 16.36 14.95
C VAL A 5 -41.22 15.35 15.24
N ALA A 6 -41.29 14.18 14.61
CA ALA A 6 -40.18 13.22 14.61
C ALA A 6 -38.98 13.86 13.90
N GLN A 7 -37.84 13.95 14.60
CA GLN A 7 -36.56 14.29 13.98
C GLN A 7 -36.20 13.20 12.96
N PRO A 8 -35.72 13.56 11.75
CA PRO A 8 -35.27 12.57 10.78
C PRO A 8 -34.04 11.83 11.32
N ASP A 9 -34.01 10.52 11.09
CA ASP A 9 -32.95 9.58 11.45
C ASP A 9 -31.55 10.20 11.29
N SER A 10 -30.87 10.43 12.41
CA SER A 10 -29.46 10.79 12.40
C SER A 10 -28.66 9.59 11.87
N GLN A 11 -28.23 9.67 10.63
CA GLN A 11 -27.28 8.71 10.06
C GLN A 11 -26.05 8.63 11.00
N PRO A 12 -25.61 7.43 11.41
CA PRO A 12 -24.44 7.31 12.27
C PRO A 12 -23.23 8.00 11.62
N ALA A 13 -22.50 8.82 12.39
CA ALA A 13 -21.28 9.45 11.90
C ALA A 13 -20.29 8.37 11.43
N ALA A 14 -19.68 8.58 10.26
CA ALA A 14 -18.72 7.64 9.70
C ALA A 14 -17.53 7.43 10.65
N ALA A 15 -16.97 6.22 10.67
CA ALA A 15 -15.81 5.91 11.50
C ALA A 15 -14.60 6.81 11.17
N PRO A 16 -13.72 7.11 12.16
CA PRO A 16 -12.49 7.85 11.92
C PRO A 16 -11.63 7.21 10.84
N ILE A 17 -11.03 8.05 10.00
CA ILE A 17 -10.13 7.62 8.92
C ILE A 17 -8.68 7.76 9.40
N LYS A 18 -7.86 6.74 9.15
CA LYS A 18 -6.43 6.74 9.46
C LYS A 18 -5.60 6.88 8.19
N ASP A 19 -4.47 7.55 8.26
CA ASP A 19 -3.53 7.57 7.16
C ASP A 19 -2.82 6.22 7.00
N ALA A 20 -2.58 5.84 5.75
CA ALA A 20 -1.80 4.67 5.39
C ALA A 20 -0.98 4.93 4.14
N SER A 21 0.10 4.18 3.99
CA SER A 21 0.95 4.20 2.81
C SER A 21 1.21 2.79 2.33
N THR A 22 1.26 2.61 1.02
CA THR A 22 1.55 1.30 0.41
C THR A 22 2.45 1.48 -0.81
N VAL A 23 3.38 0.55 -1.01
CA VAL A 23 4.40 0.63 -2.05
C VAL A 23 4.27 -0.55 -3.00
N MET A 24 3.93 -0.25 -4.25
CA MET A 24 4.06 -1.20 -5.35
C MET A 24 5.53 -1.30 -5.73
N LEU A 25 6.21 -2.28 -5.15
CA LEU A 25 7.60 -2.56 -5.44
C LEU A 25 7.69 -3.34 -6.76
N VAL A 26 8.37 -2.77 -7.75
CA VAL A 26 8.46 -3.33 -9.12
C VAL A 26 9.90 -3.66 -9.51
N ARG A 27 10.06 -4.58 -10.46
CA ARG A 27 11.34 -4.87 -11.13
C ARG A 27 11.08 -5.31 -12.57
N ASP A 28 12.06 -5.19 -13.45
CA ASP A 28 11.94 -5.77 -14.79
C ASP A 28 12.20 -7.28 -14.73
N GLY A 29 11.24 -8.06 -15.24
CA GLY A 29 11.32 -9.51 -15.42
C GLY A 29 11.47 -9.89 -16.89
N VAL A 30 11.59 -11.19 -17.17
CA VAL A 30 11.77 -11.72 -18.54
C VAL A 30 10.57 -11.42 -19.44
N ASN A 31 9.36 -11.38 -18.85
CA ASN A 31 8.09 -11.22 -19.58
C ASN A 31 7.49 -9.81 -19.43
N GLY A 32 8.25 -8.84 -18.93
CA GLY A 32 7.78 -7.50 -18.59
C GLY A 32 7.96 -7.18 -17.10
N PRO A 33 7.44 -6.04 -16.62
CA PRO A 33 7.58 -5.65 -15.22
C PRO A 33 6.84 -6.63 -14.30
N GLU A 34 7.52 -7.04 -13.24
CA GLU A 34 6.97 -7.82 -12.14
C GLU A 34 6.74 -6.93 -10.93
N VAL A 35 5.76 -7.29 -10.11
CA VAL A 35 5.42 -6.61 -8.87
C VAL A 35 5.50 -7.58 -7.70
N PHE A 36 6.01 -7.09 -6.57
CA PHE A 36 6.08 -7.84 -5.33
C PHE A 36 4.72 -7.84 -4.64
N LEU A 37 4.19 -9.03 -4.38
CA LEU A 37 2.92 -9.24 -3.72
C LEU A 37 3.10 -10.15 -2.50
N GLN A 38 2.32 -9.86 -1.46
CA GLN A 38 2.28 -10.62 -0.21
C GLN A 38 0.86 -11.10 0.04
N ARG A 39 0.71 -12.36 0.46
CA ARG A 39 -0.56 -12.88 0.97
C ARG A 39 -0.57 -12.81 2.48
N ARG A 40 -1.48 -12.02 3.04
CA ARG A 40 -1.60 -11.84 4.50
C ARG A 40 -2.02 -13.13 5.19
N VAL A 41 -1.44 -13.42 6.34
CA VAL A 41 -1.80 -14.61 7.13
C VAL A 41 -3.30 -14.61 7.48
N SER A 42 -3.92 -15.79 7.47
CA SER A 42 -5.38 -15.95 7.66
C SER A 42 -5.90 -15.49 9.05
N GLY A 43 -5.00 -15.28 10.02
CA GLY A 43 -5.35 -14.84 11.38
C GLY A 43 -5.45 -13.32 11.59
N MET A 44 -5.17 -12.50 10.58
CA MET A 44 -5.14 -11.04 10.75
C MET A 44 -6.54 -10.43 10.89
N ALA A 45 -6.66 -9.42 11.74
CA ALA A 45 -7.94 -8.76 12.01
C ALA A 45 -8.51 -7.97 10.83
N PHE A 46 -7.73 -7.72 9.76
CA PHE A 46 -8.12 -7.02 8.53
C PHE A 46 -7.38 -7.65 7.34
N ALA A 47 -8.10 -7.83 6.22
CA ALA A 47 -7.57 -8.36 4.97
C ALA A 47 -6.87 -9.75 5.07
N ALA A 48 -7.30 -10.60 6.01
CA ALA A 48 -6.80 -11.97 6.13
C ALA A 48 -6.95 -12.75 4.82
N GLY A 49 -5.88 -13.41 4.36
CA GLY A 49 -5.84 -14.16 3.11
C GLY A 49 -5.86 -13.31 1.84
N MET A 50 -5.90 -11.98 1.95
CA MET A 50 -5.83 -11.06 0.82
C MET A 50 -4.40 -10.94 0.31
N THR A 51 -4.28 -10.77 -1.00
CA THR A 51 -3.03 -10.44 -1.66
C THR A 51 -2.91 -8.91 -1.72
N VAL A 52 -1.79 -8.39 -1.21
CA VAL A 52 -1.53 -6.97 -0.98
C VAL A 52 -0.11 -6.60 -1.42
N PHE A 53 0.15 -5.31 -1.51
CA PHE A 53 1.50 -4.76 -1.55
C PHE A 53 1.98 -4.46 -0.11
N PRO A 54 3.30 -4.33 0.13
CA PRO A 54 3.82 -3.79 1.39
C PRO A 54 3.16 -2.45 1.74
N GLY A 55 2.81 -2.25 3.00
CA GLY A 55 2.20 -1.03 3.46
C GLY A 55 1.41 -1.16 4.74
N GLY A 56 1.35 -0.05 5.48
CA GLY A 56 0.69 0.02 6.76
C GLY A 56 0.27 1.44 7.13
N GLY A 57 -0.12 1.59 8.39
CA GLY A 57 -0.59 2.85 8.93
C GLY A 57 0.58 3.83 9.17
N VAL A 58 0.30 5.12 9.04
CA VAL A 58 1.24 6.16 9.48
C VAL A 58 1.30 6.16 11.01
N ASP A 59 2.50 6.09 11.58
CA ASP A 59 2.72 6.23 13.02
C ASP A 59 2.90 7.71 13.40
N LEU A 60 2.60 8.06 14.66
CA LEU A 60 2.85 9.40 15.17
C LEU A 60 4.33 9.79 15.06
N SER A 61 5.26 8.84 15.21
CA SER A 61 6.68 9.11 15.05
C SER A 61 7.11 9.46 13.63
N ASP A 62 6.32 9.06 12.61
CA ASP A 62 6.61 9.37 11.21
C ASP A 62 6.41 10.87 10.92
N ALA A 63 5.47 11.53 11.63
CA ALA A 63 5.12 12.94 11.43
C ALA A 63 6.08 13.94 12.10
N SER A 64 6.88 13.49 13.07
CA SER A 64 7.85 14.33 13.79
C SER A 64 9.30 13.91 13.55
N ALA A 65 9.55 13.15 12.47
CA ALA A 65 10.87 12.66 12.16
C ALA A 65 11.82 13.80 11.75
N ASP A 66 12.90 13.98 12.52
CA ASP A 66 14.06 14.77 12.11
C ASP A 66 15.08 13.79 11.52
N LEU A 67 15.17 13.77 10.19
CA LEU A 67 16.00 12.80 9.44
C LEU A 67 16.62 13.45 8.20
N ASP A 68 17.74 12.90 7.75
CA ASP A 68 18.35 13.31 6.50
C ASP A 68 17.50 12.85 5.32
N TRP A 69 17.20 13.78 4.41
CA TRP A 69 16.25 13.61 3.33
C TRP A 69 16.89 13.92 1.97
N ALA A 70 16.62 13.08 0.98
CA ALA A 70 16.98 13.30 -0.41
C ALA A 70 15.77 13.14 -1.34
N GLY A 71 15.65 14.05 -2.30
CA GLY A 71 14.55 14.08 -3.26
C GLY A 71 13.58 15.24 -3.03
N PRO A 72 12.36 15.18 -3.59
CA PRO A 72 11.40 16.25 -3.46
C PRO A 72 11.05 16.52 -2.00
N GLU A 73 11.07 17.80 -1.60
CA GLU A 73 10.72 18.24 -0.26
C GLU A 73 9.27 17.88 0.11
N PRO A 74 8.93 17.74 1.41
CA PRO A 74 7.57 17.41 1.84
C PRO A 74 6.46 18.28 1.24
N ALA A 75 6.72 19.55 0.94
CA ALA A 75 5.76 20.44 0.28
C ALA A 75 5.37 19.98 -1.14
N TRP A 76 6.30 19.38 -1.89
CA TRP A 76 6.03 18.83 -3.21
C TRP A 76 5.10 17.62 -3.13
N TRP A 77 5.30 16.76 -2.13
CA TRP A 77 4.42 15.61 -1.86
C TRP A 77 3.04 16.07 -1.39
N ALA A 78 2.99 17.10 -0.55
CA ALA A 78 1.76 17.69 -0.02
C ALA A 78 0.85 18.19 -1.15
N GLU A 79 1.39 18.87 -2.16
CA GLU A 79 0.65 19.32 -3.34
C GLU A 79 -0.01 18.15 -4.07
N ARG A 80 0.73 17.06 -4.30
CA ARG A 80 0.26 15.89 -5.06
C ARG A 80 -0.75 15.04 -4.33
N PHE A 81 -0.67 14.99 -3.01
CA PHE A 81 -1.59 14.22 -2.17
C PHE A 81 -2.74 15.07 -1.60
N GLY A 82 -2.78 16.37 -1.93
CA GLY A 82 -3.81 17.29 -1.44
C GLY A 82 -3.81 17.40 0.09
N THR A 83 -2.63 17.49 0.72
CA THR A 83 -2.45 17.51 2.17
C THR A 83 -1.45 18.59 2.60
N ASP A 84 -1.06 18.65 3.87
CA ASP A 84 0.00 19.52 4.38
C ASP A 84 1.39 18.83 4.39
N GLY A 85 2.45 19.63 4.54
CA GLY A 85 3.84 19.18 4.53
C GLY A 85 4.15 18.10 5.57
N PRO A 86 3.85 18.30 6.87
CA PRO A 86 4.09 17.30 7.90
C PRO A 86 3.39 15.96 7.64
N ARG A 87 2.11 15.99 7.21
CA ARG A 87 1.39 14.76 6.86
C ARG A 87 1.97 14.09 5.63
N ALA A 88 2.41 14.85 4.63
CA ALA A 88 3.07 14.31 3.45
C ALA A 88 4.42 13.65 3.80
N GLN A 89 5.22 14.27 4.65
CA GLN A 89 6.45 13.68 5.18
C GLN A 89 6.16 12.36 5.90
N ALA A 90 5.14 12.34 6.76
CA ALA A 90 4.73 11.16 7.51
C ALA A 90 4.33 10.00 6.57
N LEU A 91 3.59 10.30 5.50
CA LEU A 91 3.21 9.31 4.48
C LEU A 91 4.44 8.72 3.77
N VAL A 92 5.39 9.55 3.36
CA VAL A 92 6.63 9.07 2.72
C VAL A 92 7.48 8.25 3.69
N CYS A 93 7.61 8.69 4.95
CA CYS A 93 8.33 7.93 5.98
C CYS A 93 7.67 6.56 6.22
N ALA A 94 6.34 6.52 6.35
CA ALA A 94 5.60 5.28 6.49
C ALA A 94 5.79 4.36 5.27
N ALA A 95 5.77 4.91 4.04
CA ALA A 95 6.01 4.11 2.84
C ALA A 95 7.37 3.39 2.87
N VAL A 96 8.45 4.10 3.23
CA VAL A 96 9.79 3.50 3.32
C VAL A 96 9.90 2.54 4.51
N ARG A 97 9.39 2.94 5.68
CA ARG A 97 9.42 2.14 6.92
C ARG A 97 8.70 0.81 6.73
N GLU A 98 7.45 0.83 6.26
CA GLU A 98 6.63 -0.37 6.06
C GLU A 98 7.25 -1.28 4.99
N THR A 99 7.83 -0.72 3.92
CA THR A 99 8.55 -1.52 2.91
C THR A 99 9.74 -2.27 3.55
N PHE A 100 10.47 -1.62 4.45
CA PHE A 100 11.58 -2.24 5.14
C PHE A 100 11.13 -3.29 6.17
N GLU A 101 10.12 -2.98 6.98
CA GLU A 101 9.53 -3.90 7.96
C GLU A 101 8.95 -5.14 7.27
N GLU A 102 8.18 -4.97 6.20
CA GLU A 102 7.44 -6.09 5.62
C GLU A 102 8.25 -6.95 4.65
N CYS A 103 9.20 -6.37 3.90
CA CYS A 103 9.95 -7.13 2.89
C CYS A 103 11.46 -6.88 2.87
N GLY A 104 12.01 -6.15 3.84
CA GLY A 104 13.45 -5.97 3.99
C GLY A 104 14.07 -5.00 2.97
N VAL A 105 13.25 -4.36 2.13
CA VAL A 105 13.72 -3.39 1.14
C VAL A 105 13.75 -2.00 1.76
N LEU A 106 14.92 -1.37 1.74
CA LEU A 106 15.17 -0.07 2.34
C LEU A 106 15.47 0.98 1.27
N LEU A 107 14.58 1.97 1.13
CA LEU A 107 14.77 3.13 0.26
C LEU A 107 15.55 4.23 1.01
N ALA A 108 16.77 3.88 1.43
CA ALA A 108 17.71 4.78 2.10
C ALA A 108 19.15 4.34 1.81
N GLY A 109 20.10 5.27 1.97
CA GLY A 109 21.52 5.02 1.73
C GLY A 109 22.43 5.95 2.52
N PRO A 110 23.75 5.69 2.55
CA PRO A 110 24.71 6.53 3.27
C PRO A 110 24.86 7.94 2.67
N THR A 111 24.35 8.15 1.45
CA THR A 111 24.34 9.46 0.78
C THR A 111 23.02 9.68 0.04
N ALA A 112 22.79 10.92 -0.38
CA ALA A 112 21.63 11.29 -1.22
C ALA A 112 21.58 10.60 -2.58
N ASP A 113 22.67 9.95 -3.02
CA ASP A 113 22.77 9.33 -4.36
C ASP A 113 22.91 7.81 -4.32
N THR A 114 23.09 7.23 -3.14
CA THR A 114 23.31 5.78 -2.97
C THR A 114 22.16 5.13 -2.20
N VAL A 115 22.14 3.80 -2.23
CA VAL A 115 21.27 2.94 -1.42
C VAL A 115 22.14 1.95 -0.67
N VAL A 116 21.63 1.43 0.45
CA VAL A 116 22.21 0.24 1.08
C VAL A 116 22.00 -0.94 0.14
N SER A 117 23.05 -1.65 -0.27
CA SER A 117 22.92 -2.80 -1.16
C SER A 117 22.51 -4.08 -0.42
N ASP A 118 23.06 -4.32 0.77
CA ASP A 118 22.73 -5.46 1.61
C ASP A 118 22.05 -5.00 2.90
N THR A 119 20.74 -5.13 2.96
CA THR A 119 19.93 -4.74 4.12
C THR A 119 19.88 -5.80 5.22
N SER A 120 20.43 -7.00 4.98
CA SER A 120 20.41 -8.09 5.96
C SER A 120 21.22 -7.75 7.22
N VAL A 121 22.19 -6.84 7.11
CA VAL A 121 22.96 -6.30 8.24
C VAL A 121 22.08 -5.58 9.27
N TYR A 122 20.87 -5.15 8.86
CA TYR A 122 19.90 -4.46 9.70
C TYR A 122 18.74 -5.36 10.17
N ALA A 123 18.87 -6.69 10.08
CA ALA A 123 17.80 -7.62 10.48
C ALA A 123 17.31 -7.39 11.93
N GLU A 124 18.21 -7.10 12.88
CA GLU A 124 17.82 -6.78 14.26
C GLU A 124 17.08 -5.45 14.35
N ALA A 125 17.55 -4.42 13.63
CA ALA A 125 16.89 -3.12 13.61
C ALA A 125 15.49 -3.20 12.98
N ARG A 126 15.33 -4.01 11.91
CA ARG A 126 14.03 -4.34 11.31
C ARG A 126 13.08 -4.94 12.34
N GLY A 127 13.53 -5.95 13.08
CA GLY A 127 12.72 -6.54 14.15
C GLY A 127 12.36 -5.56 15.27
N GLN A 128 13.25 -4.63 15.61
CA GLN A 128 12.97 -3.57 16.59
C GLN A 128 11.92 -2.57 16.08
N LEU A 129 11.93 -2.24 14.78
CA LEU A 129 10.91 -1.40 14.14
C LEU A 129 9.54 -2.08 14.17
N GLU A 130 9.46 -3.35 13.74
CA GLU A 130 8.22 -4.14 13.76
C GLU A 130 7.60 -4.22 15.18
N ARG A 131 8.44 -4.40 16.21
CA ARG A 131 8.01 -4.43 17.62
C ARG A 131 7.80 -3.04 18.22
N ARG A 132 8.04 -1.97 17.46
CA ARG A 132 7.94 -0.55 17.87
C ARG A 132 8.87 -0.20 19.04
N GLU A 133 10.01 -0.87 19.13
CA GLU A 133 11.08 -0.64 20.11
C GLU A 133 12.07 0.44 19.61
N LEU A 134 12.14 0.63 18.30
CA LEU A 134 12.96 1.63 17.61
C LEU A 134 12.06 2.42 16.66
N SER A 135 12.16 3.75 16.65
CA SER A 135 11.50 4.56 15.63
C SER A 135 12.32 4.59 14.34
N PHE A 136 11.68 4.71 13.19
CA PHE A 136 12.38 4.75 11.89
C PHE A 136 13.37 5.92 11.76
N ALA A 137 13.02 7.11 12.25
CA ALA A 137 13.97 8.23 12.27
C ALA A 137 15.23 7.90 13.08
N ALA A 138 15.07 7.39 14.30
CA ALA A 138 16.21 7.00 15.14
C ALA A 138 17.06 5.88 14.52
N PHE A 139 16.43 4.94 13.80
CA PHE A 139 17.15 3.94 13.02
C PHE A 139 18.03 4.61 11.95
N LEU A 140 17.46 5.45 11.08
CA LEU A 140 18.22 6.12 10.02
C LEU A 140 19.34 6.99 10.59
N THR A 141 19.08 7.77 11.64
CA THR A 141 20.11 8.59 12.30
C THR A 141 21.23 7.72 12.87
N ARG A 142 20.91 6.62 13.56
CA ARG A 142 21.92 5.73 14.18
C ARG A 142 22.84 5.11 13.13
N GLU A 143 22.27 4.72 12.00
CA GLU A 143 23.02 4.08 10.91
C GLU A 143 23.59 5.09 9.89
N ASN A 144 23.43 6.40 10.11
CA ASN A 144 23.84 7.49 9.21
C ASN A 144 23.28 7.33 7.79
N LEU A 145 21.98 7.08 7.70
CA LEU A 145 21.27 6.85 6.46
C LEU A 145 20.37 8.05 6.10
N VAL A 146 20.39 8.39 4.83
CA VAL A 146 19.55 9.39 4.18
C VAL A 146 18.34 8.69 3.58
N LEU A 147 17.13 9.15 3.91
CA LEU A 147 15.89 8.68 3.29
C LEU A 147 15.86 9.14 1.81
N ARG A 148 15.69 8.20 0.89
CA ARG A 148 15.67 8.44 -0.56
C ARG A 148 14.25 8.58 -1.09
N ALA A 149 13.63 9.73 -0.85
CA ALA A 149 12.26 10.01 -1.29
C ALA A 149 12.15 10.09 -2.82
N ASP A 150 13.22 10.44 -3.51
CA ASP A 150 13.32 10.43 -4.97
C ASP A 150 13.20 9.04 -5.61
N LEU A 151 13.38 7.96 -4.84
CA LEU A 151 13.14 6.59 -5.30
C LEU A 151 11.66 6.20 -5.26
N LEU A 152 10.82 7.01 -4.60
CA LEU A 152 9.37 6.83 -4.58
C LEU A 152 8.71 7.68 -5.65
N ARG A 153 7.63 7.16 -6.21
CA ARG A 153 6.73 7.90 -7.09
C ARG A 153 5.30 7.87 -6.54
N PRO A 154 4.63 9.04 -6.40
CA PRO A 154 3.24 9.06 -5.98
C PRO A 154 2.39 8.51 -7.13
N TRP A 155 1.39 7.67 -6.80
CA TRP A 155 0.66 6.91 -7.83
C TRP A 155 -0.86 7.03 -7.73
N ALA A 156 -1.44 6.76 -6.56
CA ALA A 156 -2.89 6.78 -6.37
C ALA A 156 -3.27 7.14 -4.91
N ASN A 157 -4.55 7.47 -4.69
CA ASN A 157 -5.11 7.72 -3.37
C ASN A 157 -6.43 6.96 -3.24
N TRP A 158 -6.53 6.04 -2.28
CA TRP A 158 -7.76 5.29 -2.01
C TRP A 158 -8.25 5.51 -0.59
N ILE A 159 -9.50 5.92 -0.46
CA ILE A 159 -10.18 6.09 0.82
C ILE A 159 -11.15 4.94 1.02
N THR A 160 -11.05 4.28 2.17
CA THR A 160 -11.96 3.21 2.55
C THR A 160 -13.40 3.77 2.65
N PRO A 161 -14.40 3.08 2.10
CA PRO A 161 -15.78 3.57 2.06
C PRO A 161 -16.36 3.92 3.44
N ALA A 162 -17.27 4.90 3.48
CA ALA A 162 -17.82 5.43 4.73
C ALA A 162 -18.63 4.41 5.55
N ILE A 163 -19.13 3.34 4.93
CA ILE A 163 -19.88 2.28 5.61
C ILE A 163 -19.00 1.33 6.42
N GLU A 164 -17.69 1.32 6.16
CA GLU A 164 -16.75 0.46 6.84
C GLU A 164 -16.38 1.01 8.21
N GLN A 165 -16.25 0.11 9.20
CA GLN A 165 -15.92 0.48 10.57
C GLN A 165 -14.42 0.79 10.78
N ARG A 166 -13.57 0.29 9.88
CA ARG A 166 -12.14 0.56 9.86
C ARG A 166 -11.82 1.21 8.54
N ARG A 167 -11.37 2.47 8.59
CA ARG A 167 -11.16 3.27 7.39
C ARG A 167 -9.73 3.77 7.32
N TYR A 168 -9.17 3.63 6.14
CA TYR A 168 -7.86 4.14 5.78
C TYR A 168 -7.97 5.10 4.60
N ASP A 169 -7.13 6.13 4.62
CA ASP A 169 -6.87 7.02 3.50
C ASP A 169 -5.46 6.72 2.98
N THR A 170 -5.38 5.77 2.07
CA THR A 170 -4.14 5.12 1.66
C THR A 170 -3.53 5.83 0.44
N ARG A 171 -2.30 6.33 0.60
CA ARG A 171 -1.47 6.78 -0.53
C ARG A 171 -0.69 5.60 -1.10
N PHE A 172 -0.80 5.42 -2.40
CA PHE A 172 -0.03 4.43 -3.15
C PHE A 172 1.21 5.09 -3.75
N PHE A 173 2.31 4.40 -3.61
CA PHE A 173 3.60 4.74 -4.20
C PHE A 173 4.07 3.62 -5.11
N VAL A 174 4.91 3.94 -6.08
CA VAL A 174 5.72 2.96 -6.82
C VAL A 174 7.18 3.17 -6.47
N ALA A 175 7.93 2.06 -6.33
CA ALA A 175 9.38 2.07 -6.24
C ALA A 175 9.95 0.91 -7.04
N VAL A 176 11.13 1.10 -7.64
CA VAL A 176 11.88 0.00 -8.26
C VAL A 176 12.73 -0.66 -7.18
N LEU A 177 12.79 -1.99 -7.18
CA LEU A 177 13.68 -2.75 -6.30
C LEU A 177 15.13 -2.22 -6.43
N PRO A 178 15.73 -1.67 -5.36
CA PRO A 178 17.09 -1.16 -5.43
C PRO A 178 18.09 -2.28 -5.73
N GLU A 179 19.12 -1.95 -6.52
CA GLU A 179 20.15 -2.92 -6.90
C GLU A 179 20.84 -3.51 -5.67
N GLY A 180 21.00 -4.84 -5.67
CA GLY A 180 21.64 -5.60 -4.59
C GLY A 180 20.69 -6.04 -3.48
N GLN A 181 19.55 -5.36 -3.29
CA GLN A 181 18.59 -5.74 -2.27
C GLN A 181 17.71 -6.92 -2.71
N LEU A 182 17.22 -7.67 -1.72
CA LEU A 182 16.30 -8.78 -1.92
C LEU A 182 15.02 -8.52 -1.13
N ALA A 183 13.89 -8.46 -1.82
CA ALA A 183 12.59 -8.45 -1.17
C ALA A 183 12.27 -9.86 -0.65
N ASP A 184 12.07 -9.99 0.65
CA ASP A 184 11.75 -11.24 1.33
C ASP A 184 10.33 -11.24 1.93
N GLY A 185 9.91 -12.42 2.40
CA GLY A 185 8.70 -12.60 3.20
C GLY A 185 8.98 -12.87 4.66
N ALA A 186 10.14 -12.44 5.18
CA ALA A 186 10.58 -12.72 6.55
C ALA A 186 9.87 -11.81 7.56
N THR A 187 8.53 -11.83 7.53
CA THR A 187 7.62 -11.09 8.41
C THR A 187 6.59 -12.05 9.00
N SER A 188 6.07 -11.72 10.18
CA SER A 188 4.96 -12.48 10.78
C SER A 188 3.60 -12.22 10.11
N GLU A 189 3.51 -11.22 9.22
CA GLU A 189 2.26 -10.79 8.60
C GLU A 189 1.93 -11.50 7.27
N ALA A 190 2.93 -12.07 6.59
CA ALA A 190 2.77 -12.70 5.28
C ALA A 190 3.02 -14.21 5.33
N ASP A 191 2.16 -14.98 4.68
CA ASP A 191 2.28 -16.45 4.55
C ASP A 191 3.05 -16.82 3.27
N VAL A 192 2.83 -16.04 2.21
CA VAL A 192 3.42 -16.26 0.89
C VAL A 192 3.80 -14.92 0.29
N VAL A 193 4.99 -14.86 -0.30
CA VAL A 193 5.42 -13.72 -1.12
C VAL A 193 5.69 -14.19 -2.54
N THR A 194 5.47 -13.32 -3.52
CA THR A 194 5.62 -13.67 -4.93
C THR A 194 6.00 -12.44 -5.75
N TRP A 195 6.92 -12.64 -6.68
CA TRP A 195 7.11 -11.76 -7.83
C TRP A 195 6.36 -12.35 -9.01
N CYS A 196 5.47 -11.58 -9.61
CA CYS A 196 4.79 -11.95 -10.85
C CYS A 196 4.41 -10.70 -11.64
N THR A 197 4.11 -10.88 -12.92
CA THR A 197 3.56 -9.80 -13.74
C THR A 197 2.15 -9.43 -13.24
N PRO A 198 1.70 -8.17 -13.44
CA PRO A 198 0.34 -7.79 -13.08
C PRO A 198 -0.74 -8.65 -13.76
N ALA A 199 -0.49 -9.08 -15.00
CA ALA A 199 -1.39 -9.97 -15.74
C ALA A 199 -1.51 -11.37 -15.10
N GLU A 200 -0.41 -11.93 -14.60
CA GLU A 200 -0.41 -13.20 -13.86
C GLU A 200 -1.17 -13.05 -12.53
N ALA A 201 -0.95 -11.96 -11.79
CA ALA A 201 -1.67 -11.69 -10.54
C ALA A 201 -3.19 -11.60 -10.77
N ILE A 202 -3.62 -10.87 -11.80
CA ILE A 202 -5.04 -10.77 -12.18
C ILE A 202 -5.59 -12.13 -12.60
N THR A 203 -4.83 -12.94 -13.36
CA THR A 203 -5.26 -14.29 -13.75
C THR A 203 -5.47 -15.19 -12.53
N ARG A 204 -4.53 -15.18 -11.58
CA ARG A 204 -4.65 -15.95 -10.33
C ARG A 204 -5.86 -15.51 -9.49
N TRP A 205 -6.15 -14.22 -9.47
CA TRP A 205 -7.37 -13.71 -8.87
C TRP A 205 -8.61 -14.23 -9.59
N LYS A 206 -8.71 -14.13 -10.92
CA LYS A 206 -9.84 -14.67 -11.72
C LYS A 206 -10.09 -16.16 -11.47
N ASP A 207 -9.02 -16.92 -11.28
CA ASP A 207 -9.07 -18.35 -10.99
C ASP A 207 -9.44 -18.67 -9.52
N GLY A 208 -9.60 -17.66 -8.67
CA GLY A 208 -9.94 -17.80 -7.25
C GLY A 208 -8.77 -18.22 -6.34
N LEU A 209 -7.53 -18.19 -6.87
CA LEU A 209 -6.31 -18.54 -6.13
C LEU A 209 -5.84 -17.42 -5.20
N ASP A 210 -6.13 -16.18 -5.56
CA ASP A 210 -5.81 -14.97 -4.82
C ASP A 210 -7.07 -14.13 -4.59
N VAL A 211 -7.09 -13.37 -3.49
CA VAL A 211 -8.18 -12.43 -3.19
C VAL A 211 -7.62 -11.02 -3.30
N LEU A 212 -8.15 -10.23 -4.24
CA LEU A 212 -7.74 -8.85 -4.45
C LEU A 212 -8.88 -7.91 -4.08
N LEU A 213 -8.60 -7.01 -3.14
CA LEU A 213 -9.47 -5.86 -2.91
C LEU A 213 -9.41 -4.89 -4.11
N PRO A 214 -10.45 -4.08 -4.33
CA PRO A 214 -10.50 -3.13 -5.45
C PRO A 214 -9.24 -2.25 -5.60
N PRO A 215 -8.64 -1.68 -4.54
CA PRO A 215 -7.43 -0.87 -4.67
C PRO A 215 -6.27 -1.65 -5.27
N THR A 216 -6.02 -2.89 -4.78
CA THR A 216 -4.95 -3.76 -5.27
C THR A 216 -5.19 -4.17 -6.72
N TRP A 217 -6.42 -4.61 -7.04
CA TRP A 217 -6.76 -5.00 -8.41
C TRP A 217 -6.59 -3.84 -9.39
N SER A 218 -7.10 -2.65 -9.05
CA SER A 218 -7.01 -1.46 -9.90
C SER A 218 -5.55 -1.06 -10.15
N GLN A 219 -4.70 -1.20 -9.13
CA GLN A 219 -3.28 -0.92 -9.25
C GLN A 219 -2.55 -1.94 -10.14
N LEU A 220 -2.89 -3.23 -10.02
CA LEU A 220 -2.36 -4.26 -10.92
C LEU A 220 -2.82 -4.03 -12.36
N ASP A 221 -4.07 -3.67 -12.57
CA ASP A 221 -4.60 -3.37 -13.91
C ASP A 221 -3.86 -2.19 -14.54
N ALA A 222 -3.66 -1.11 -13.79
CA ALA A 222 -2.91 0.07 -14.24
C ALA A 222 -1.43 -0.25 -14.53
N LEU A 223 -0.74 -0.99 -13.66
CA LEU A 223 0.66 -1.38 -13.91
C LEU A 223 0.79 -2.32 -15.12
N GLY A 224 -0.25 -3.09 -15.44
CA GLY A 224 -0.29 -3.98 -16.59
C GLY A 224 -0.26 -3.27 -17.95
N GLU A 225 -0.44 -1.95 -18.00
CA GLU A 225 -0.36 -1.15 -19.22
C GLU A 225 1.08 -0.84 -19.67
N PHE A 226 2.07 -1.06 -18.80
CA PHE A 226 3.46 -0.67 -19.03
C PHE A 226 4.34 -1.87 -19.40
N ALA A 227 5.34 -1.61 -20.27
CA ALA A 227 6.24 -2.66 -20.77
C ALA A 227 7.56 -2.76 -19.98
N SER A 228 7.85 -1.80 -19.11
CA SER A 228 9.07 -1.77 -18.29
C SER A 228 8.89 -0.92 -17.03
N THR A 229 9.77 -1.11 -16.05
CA THR A 229 9.83 -0.24 -14.86
C THR A 229 10.14 1.22 -15.22
N ALA A 230 10.92 1.45 -16.27
CA ALA A 230 11.21 2.78 -16.78
C ALA A 230 9.94 3.50 -17.29
N ASP A 231 9.07 2.78 -17.99
CA ASP A 231 7.79 3.34 -18.48
C ASP A 231 6.85 3.64 -17.30
N ILE A 232 6.80 2.76 -16.29
CA ILE A 232 6.03 2.99 -15.05
C ILE A 232 6.53 4.26 -14.36
N LEU A 233 7.85 4.43 -14.22
CA LEU A 233 8.43 5.63 -13.61
C LEU A 233 8.24 6.87 -14.50
N ALA A 234 8.14 6.75 -15.82
CA ALA A 234 7.86 7.89 -16.70
C ALA A 234 6.39 8.35 -16.61
N ALA A 235 5.48 7.50 -16.14
CA ALA A 235 4.07 7.81 -16.04
C ALA A 235 3.78 8.98 -15.08
N THR A 236 2.72 9.74 -15.40
CA THR A 236 2.26 10.90 -14.62
C THR A 236 0.78 10.76 -14.29
N PRO A 237 0.41 9.79 -13.44
CA PRO A 237 -0.99 9.57 -13.08
C PRO A 237 -1.58 10.80 -12.39
N VAL A 238 -2.86 11.06 -12.66
CA VAL A 238 -3.64 12.05 -11.91
C VAL A 238 -4.06 11.41 -10.59
N ILE A 239 -3.69 12.03 -9.47
CA ILE A 239 -3.90 11.47 -8.13
C ILE A 239 -5.08 12.19 -7.47
N GLU A 240 -6.28 11.71 -7.78
CA GLU A 240 -7.50 12.13 -7.10
C GLU A 240 -7.92 11.08 -6.05
N PRO A 241 -8.45 11.49 -4.88
CA PRO A 241 -8.95 10.55 -3.90
C PRO A 241 -10.13 9.72 -4.43
N ILE A 242 -9.94 8.40 -4.49
CA ILE A 242 -10.97 7.43 -4.86
C ILE A 242 -11.58 6.88 -3.58
N MET A 243 -12.85 7.23 -3.31
CA MET A 243 -13.63 6.62 -2.23
C MET A 243 -14.78 5.81 -2.85
N PRO A 244 -14.70 4.47 -2.86
CA PRO A 244 -15.79 3.68 -3.42
C PRO A 244 -17.11 3.93 -2.67
N VAL A 245 -18.18 4.07 -3.43
CA VAL A 245 -19.55 4.24 -2.89
C VAL A 245 -20.30 2.94 -3.07
N TYR A 246 -21.01 2.51 -2.03
CA TYR A 246 -21.89 1.33 -2.07
C TYR A 246 -23.31 1.75 -2.41
N ASP A 247 -23.83 1.30 -3.57
CA ASP A 247 -25.26 1.40 -3.85
C ASP A 247 -26.01 0.17 -3.26
N LYS A 248 -27.00 0.43 -2.40
CA LYS A 248 -27.88 -0.60 -1.82
C LYS A 248 -29.17 -0.81 -2.63
N ALA A 249 -29.47 0.04 -3.61
CA ALA A 249 -30.77 0.07 -4.29
C ALA A 249 -31.00 -1.08 -5.30
N GLY A 250 -29.95 -1.83 -5.69
CA GLY A 250 -30.03 -2.87 -6.73
C GLY A 250 -30.00 -4.33 -6.27
N GLY A 251 -29.96 -4.61 -4.95
CA GLY A 251 -29.82 -5.99 -4.44
C GLY A 251 -28.43 -6.62 -4.63
N LYS A 252 -27.49 -5.92 -5.28
CA LYS A 252 -26.05 -6.19 -5.28
C LYS A 252 -25.32 -4.91 -4.88
N PRO A 253 -24.36 -4.96 -3.93
CA PRO A 253 -23.50 -3.83 -3.65
C PRO A 253 -22.65 -3.54 -4.90
N THR A 254 -22.86 -2.41 -5.56
CA THR A 254 -21.91 -1.91 -6.58
C THR A 254 -20.97 -0.92 -5.89
N LEU A 255 -19.66 -1.21 -5.92
CA LEU A 255 -18.63 -0.23 -5.57
C LEU A 255 -18.34 0.59 -6.83
N ALA A 256 -18.48 1.92 -6.78
CA ALA A 256 -18.12 2.79 -7.90
C ALA A 256 -16.63 3.19 -7.84
N PHE A 257 -15.84 2.78 -8.85
CA PHE A 257 -14.47 3.21 -9.12
C PHE A 257 -14.13 2.94 -10.60
N ASP A 258 -13.05 3.51 -11.13
CA ASP A 258 -12.64 3.23 -12.51
C ASP A 258 -12.23 1.77 -12.70
N GLY A 259 -12.76 1.10 -13.72
CA GLY A 259 -12.60 -0.34 -13.92
C GLY A 259 -13.52 -1.23 -13.06
N ALA A 260 -14.45 -0.67 -12.27
CA ALA A 260 -15.39 -1.45 -11.45
C ALA A 260 -16.18 -2.49 -12.25
N ASP A 261 -16.65 -2.16 -13.45
CA ASP A 261 -17.39 -3.11 -14.29
C ASP A 261 -16.54 -4.35 -14.65
N ARG A 262 -15.25 -4.15 -14.95
CA ARG A 262 -14.31 -5.24 -15.22
C ARG A 262 -14.03 -6.06 -13.97
N TYR A 263 -13.78 -5.38 -12.84
CA TYR A 263 -13.58 -6.03 -11.55
C TYR A 263 -14.78 -6.93 -11.18
N PHE A 264 -16.02 -6.44 -11.28
CA PHE A 264 -17.20 -7.22 -10.91
C PHE A 264 -17.59 -8.28 -11.94
N ALA A 265 -17.30 -8.08 -13.22
CA ALA A 265 -17.54 -9.08 -14.25
C ALA A 265 -16.65 -10.32 -14.05
N ASP A 266 -15.41 -10.10 -13.61
CA ASP A 266 -14.39 -11.14 -13.44
C ASP A 266 -14.24 -11.62 -11.98
N LEU A 267 -15.00 -11.03 -11.03
CA LEU A 267 -14.92 -11.37 -9.61
C LEU A 267 -15.25 -12.85 -9.40
N PRO A 268 -14.34 -13.66 -8.83
CA PRO A 268 -14.60 -15.07 -8.58
C PRO A 268 -15.80 -15.27 -7.66
N ASP A 269 -16.57 -16.34 -7.93
CA ASP A 269 -17.60 -16.78 -6.98
C ASP A 269 -16.95 -17.11 -5.62
N GLY A 270 -17.52 -16.59 -4.54
CA GLY A 270 -16.99 -16.74 -3.18
C GLY A 270 -16.83 -18.20 -2.74
N SER A 271 -17.53 -19.12 -3.40
CA SER A 271 -17.41 -20.58 -3.22
C SER A 271 -16.06 -21.16 -3.69
N ARG A 272 -15.26 -20.42 -4.47
CA ARG A 272 -13.97 -20.84 -5.06
C ARG A 272 -12.73 -20.19 -4.41
N LEU A 273 -12.90 -19.37 -3.37
CA LEU A 273 -11.79 -18.65 -2.72
C LEU A 273 -10.93 -19.61 -1.87
N LEU A 274 -9.94 -20.24 -2.51
CA LEU A 274 -8.97 -21.12 -1.84
C LEU A 274 -8.04 -20.36 -0.89
N GLY A 275 -7.84 -19.05 -1.08
CA GLY A 275 -7.03 -18.19 -0.21
C GLY A 275 -7.54 -18.03 1.23
N SER A 276 -8.75 -18.52 1.52
CA SER A 276 -9.35 -18.52 2.86
C SER A 276 -9.21 -19.85 3.61
N GLN A 277 -8.77 -20.93 2.95
CA GLN A 277 -8.68 -22.26 3.56
C GLN A 277 -7.22 -22.61 3.87
N ARG A 278 -6.97 -23.01 5.13
CA ARG A 278 -5.65 -23.53 5.55
C ARG A 278 -5.29 -24.75 4.70
N PRO A 279 -4.04 -24.92 4.26
CA PRO A 279 -3.59 -26.23 3.82
C PRO A 279 -3.68 -27.21 5.00
N ASN A 280 -4.21 -28.41 4.73
CA ASN A 280 -4.21 -29.54 5.67
C ASN A 280 -2.79 -30.01 5.98
#